data_AF-A0A1G9LIY9-F1
#
_entry.id   AF-A0A1G9LIY9-F1
#
_cell.length_a   1.000
_cell.length_b   1.000
_cell.length_c   1.000
_cell.angle_alpha   90.00
_cell.angle_beta   90.00
_cell.angle_gamma   90.00
#
_symmetry.space_group_name_H-M   'P 1'
#
loop_
_entity.id
_entity.type
_entity.pdbx_description
1 polymer ?
#
loop_
_entity_poly.entity_id
_entity_poly.type
_entity_poly.pdbx_seq_one_letter_code
_entity_poly.pdbx_strand_id
1 'polypeptide(L)'
;MSGIDDLIHGPDDRWTTATRRAEGIADLGLGRALKRYYTIYLPVGVIPLVAAGTALGIFALGGATTDWPTLLGLGFILAFLGGVIGGLFYNAKKVVPAAKSGRVDVLLSLEDEERKGIRRQILGKSSVDPDHLVVSRAAAVQLRKNLATQLIWMSVLPLVFIPQVIRGAGFLSWLMAAGVLVMVIGSMFGVRDFQRAGSYLDRTAEPAL
;
A
#
# COMPACT_ATOMS: atom_id res chain seq x y z
N MET A 1 25.11 17.57 9.40
CA MET A 1 25.12 18.82 10.19
C MET A 1 23.69 19.06 10.67
N SER A 2 23.35 18.51 11.85
CA SER A 2 22.05 18.61 12.54
C SER A 2 22.40 18.82 14.00
N GLY A 3 22.50 20.07 14.44
CA GLY A 3 22.99 20.34 15.79
C GLY A 3 22.67 21.73 16.32
N ILE A 4 22.09 22.60 15.50
CA ILE A 4 21.65 23.93 15.93
C ILE A 4 20.12 23.95 16.04
N ASP A 5 19.39 23.27 15.15
CA ASP A 5 17.93 23.12 15.28
C ASP A 5 17.52 22.21 16.46
N ASP A 6 18.33 21.20 16.80
CA ASP A 6 18.08 20.29 17.93
C ASP A 6 18.21 20.98 19.31
N LEU A 7 18.81 22.18 19.37
CA LEU A 7 18.95 22.98 20.59
C LEU A 7 17.80 23.97 20.80
N ILE A 8 16.98 24.24 19.77
CA ILE A 8 15.92 25.28 19.83
C ILE A 8 14.62 24.71 20.41
N HIS A 9 14.38 23.40 20.32
CA HIS A 9 13.23 22.73 20.90
C HIS A 9 13.67 21.54 21.76
N GLY A 10 13.52 21.66 23.08
CA GLY A 10 13.82 20.58 24.01
C GLY A 10 13.01 19.30 23.73
N PRO A 11 13.45 18.13 24.24
CA PRO A 11 12.79 16.85 24.00
C PRO A 11 11.28 16.89 24.27
N ASP A 12 10.87 17.53 25.37
CA ASP A 12 9.47 17.65 25.77
C ASP A 12 8.61 18.44 24.77
N ASP A 13 9.18 19.43 24.09
CA ASP A 13 8.46 20.25 23.10
C ASP A 13 8.22 19.47 21.79
N ARG A 14 9.19 18.62 21.40
CA ARG A 14 9.05 17.74 20.22
C ARG A 14 7.96 16.70 20.41
N TRP A 15 7.94 16.06 21.58
CA TRP A 15 6.92 15.08 21.94
C TRP A 15 5.54 15.73 22.13
N THR A 16 5.47 16.91 22.73
CA THR A 16 4.21 17.68 22.82
C THR A 16 3.66 18.01 21.44
N THR A 17 4.51 18.43 20.51
CA THR A 17 4.12 18.69 19.12
C THR A 17 3.66 17.41 18.41
N ALA A 18 4.35 16.28 18.61
CA ALA A 18 3.96 14.99 18.05
C ALA A 18 2.59 14.53 18.59
N THR A 19 2.35 14.68 19.90
CA THR A 19 1.07 14.37 20.54
C THR A 19 -0.06 15.22 19.98
N ARG A 20 0.13 16.54 19.84
CA ARG A 20 -0.86 17.42 19.21
C ARG A 20 -1.17 17.02 17.76
N ARG A 21 -0.19 16.51 17.01
CA ARG A 21 -0.40 16.00 15.64
C ARG A 21 -1.09 14.63 15.62
N ALA A 22 -0.94 13.84 16.68
CA ALA A 22 -1.57 12.54 16.85
C ALA A 22 -3.06 12.64 17.18
N GLU A 23 -3.52 13.76 17.73
CA GLU A 23 -4.92 13.98 18.06
C GLU A 23 -5.85 13.80 16.84
N GLY A 24 -6.92 13.03 17.05
CA GLY A 24 -7.94 12.77 16.03
C GLY A 24 -7.51 11.78 14.94
N ILE A 25 -6.30 11.21 15.02
CA ILE A 25 -5.86 10.15 14.11
C ILE A 25 -6.48 8.82 14.53
N ALA A 26 -7.13 8.15 13.58
CA ALA A 26 -7.87 6.92 13.84
C ALA A 26 -7.95 6.04 12.60
N ASP A 27 -7.84 4.73 12.80
CA ASP A 27 -8.19 3.71 11.81
C ASP A 27 -9.70 3.48 11.84
N LEU A 28 -10.38 3.73 10.73
CA LEU A 28 -11.83 3.57 10.58
C LEU A 28 -12.19 2.31 9.78
N GLY A 29 -11.23 1.40 9.56
CA GLY A 29 -11.46 0.12 8.89
C GLY A 29 -10.59 -0.11 7.66
N LEU A 30 -9.34 0.36 7.65
CA LEU A 30 -8.39 0.16 6.54
C LEU A 30 -8.25 -1.32 6.17
N GLY A 31 -8.21 -2.23 7.16
CA GLY A 31 -8.10 -3.66 6.90
C GLY A 31 -9.28 -4.23 6.10
N ARG A 32 -10.50 -3.77 6.41
CA ARG A 32 -11.71 -4.19 5.68
C ARG A 32 -11.72 -3.61 4.27
N ALA A 33 -11.32 -2.35 4.10
CA ALA A 33 -11.20 -1.72 2.80
C ALA A 33 -10.18 -2.44 1.91
N LEU A 34 -9.01 -2.78 2.44
CA LEU A 34 -7.98 -3.49 1.68
C LEU A 34 -8.40 -4.93 1.33
N LYS A 35 -9.00 -5.66 2.28
CA LYS A 35 -9.53 -7.00 2.01
C LYS A 35 -10.55 -6.98 0.86
N ARG A 36 -11.52 -6.07 0.93
CA ARG A 36 -12.56 -5.93 -0.10
C ARG A 36 -11.99 -5.56 -1.46
N TYR A 37 -10.91 -4.76 -1.49
CA TYR A 37 -10.21 -4.43 -2.73
C TYR A 37 -9.70 -5.71 -3.41
N TYR A 38 -8.90 -6.51 -2.70
CA TYR A 38 -8.27 -7.70 -3.27
C TYR A 38 -9.24 -8.83 -3.58
N THR A 39 -10.30 -9.01 -2.78
CA THR A 39 -11.22 -10.15 -2.97
C THR A 39 -12.35 -9.85 -3.95
N ILE A 40 -12.71 -8.59 -4.16
CA ILE A 40 -13.87 -8.21 -4.99
C ILE A 40 -13.44 -7.26 -6.10
N TYR A 41 -12.94 -6.07 -5.76
CA TYR A 41 -12.73 -5.01 -6.77
C TYR A 41 -11.66 -5.37 -7.79
N LEU A 42 -10.53 -5.91 -7.35
CA LEU A 42 -9.44 -6.29 -8.24
C LEU A 42 -9.86 -7.39 -9.23
N PRO A 43 -10.41 -8.56 -8.81
CA PRO A 43 -10.82 -9.59 -9.77
C PRO A 43 -11.99 -9.16 -10.65
N VAL A 44 -13.00 -8.49 -10.10
CA VAL A 44 -14.17 -8.00 -10.85
C VAL A 44 -13.78 -6.87 -11.82
N GLY A 45 -12.73 -6.11 -11.53
CA GLY A 45 -12.19 -5.13 -12.46
C GLY A 45 -11.31 -5.78 -13.54
N VAL A 46 -10.30 -6.53 -13.13
CA VAL A 46 -9.25 -7.05 -14.03
C VAL A 46 -9.79 -8.10 -15.00
N ILE A 47 -10.54 -9.11 -14.52
CA ILE A 47 -10.96 -10.24 -15.37
C ILE A 47 -11.84 -9.76 -16.54
N PRO A 48 -12.89 -8.96 -16.33
CA PRO A 48 -13.71 -8.47 -17.43
C PRO A 48 -12.96 -7.54 -18.37
N LEU A 49 -12.03 -6.71 -17.86
CA LEU A 49 -11.22 -5.83 -18.71
C LEU A 49 -10.25 -6.62 -19.59
N VAL A 50 -9.61 -7.67 -19.06
CA VAL A 50 -8.78 -8.57 -19.88
C VAL A 50 -9.63 -9.22 -20.96
N ALA A 51 -10.77 -9.81 -20.59
CA ALA A 51 -11.67 -10.46 -21.54
C ALA A 51 -12.18 -9.50 -22.63
N ALA A 52 -12.61 -8.30 -22.24
CA ALA A 52 -13.09 -7.28 -23.16
C ALA A 52 -11.98 -6.79 -24.10
N GLY A 53 -10.79 -6.49 -23.59
CA GLY A 53 -9.68 -6.02 -24.44
C GLY A 53 -9.19 -7.09 -25.41
N THR A 54 -9.18 -8.36 -25.00
CA THR A 54 -8.89 -9.48 -25.89
C THR A 54 -9.97 -9.66 -26.96
N ALA A 55 -11.26 -9.61 -26.59
CA ALA A 55 -12.36 -9.69 -27.54
C ALA A 55 -12.32 -8.55 -28.56
N LEU A 56 -12.10 -7.31 -28.12
CA LEU A 56 -11.95 -6.15 -28.99
C LEU A 56 -10.77 -6.31 -29.95
N GLY A 57 -9.64 -6.85 -29.48
CA GLY A 57 -8.50 -7.17 -30.33
C GLY A 57 -8.86 -8.16 -31.45
N ILE A 58 -9.63 -9.21 -31.14
CA ILE A 58 -10.06 -10.21 -32.12
C ILE A 58 -10.91 -9.57 -33.21
N PHE A 59 -11.90 -8.76 -32.82
CA PHE A 59 -12.79 -8.08 -33.76
C PHE A 59 -12.05 -7.04 -34.61
N ALA A 60 -11.11 -6.29 -34.04
CA ALA A 60 -10.41 -5.22 -34.73
C ALA A 60 -9.31 -5.72 -35.69
N LEU A 61 -8.64 -6.83 -35.36
CA LEU A 61 -7.46 -7.31 -36.10
C LEU A 61 -7.74 -8.53 -37.00
N GLY A 62 -8.99 -8.98 -37.11
CA GLY A 62 -9.39 -10.08 -38.02
C GLY A 62 -8.82 -11.44 -37.62
N GLY A 63 -8.81 -11.74 -36.32
CA GLY A 63 -7.94 -12.71 -35.65
C GLY A 63 -7.70 -14.07 -36.33
N ALA A 64 -6.44 -14.33 -36.70
CA ALA A 64 -5.92 -15.68 -36.83
C ALA A 64 -5.57 -16.23 -35.42
N THR A 65 -5.87 -17.51 -35.17
CA THR A 65 -5.61 -18.17 -33.86
C THR A 65 -4.15 -18.17 -33.43
N THR A 66 -3.22 -17.90 -34.35
CA THR A 66 -1.78 -17.81 -34.12
C THR A 66 -1.32 -16.57 -33.35
N ASP A 67 -2.12 -15.49 -33.29
CA ASP A 67 -1.72 -14.23 -32.64
C ASP A 67 -2.30 -14.04 -31.21
N TRP A 68 -2.72 -15.14 -30.57
CA TRP A 68 -3.31 -15.11 -29.23
C TRP A 68 -2.50 -14.34 -28.17
N PRO A 69 -1.16 -14.45 -28.09
CA PRO A 69 -0.37 -13.64 -27.15
C PRO A 69 -0.43 -12.13 -27.41
N THR A 70 -0.67 -11.73 -28.66
CA THR A 70 -0.85 -10.32 -29.03
C THR A 70 -2.19 -9.80 -28.52
N LEU A 71 -3.24 -10.57 -28.74
CA LEU A 71 -4.61 -10.27 -28.33
C LEU A 71 -4.78 -10.26 -26.80
N LEU A 72 -4.13 -11.20 -26.09
CA LEU A 72 -4.06 -11.17 -24.62
C LEU A 72 -3.33 -9.92 -24.11
N GLY A 73 -2.26 -9.50 -24.79
CA GLY A 73 -1.53 -8.29 -24.45
C GLY A 73 -2.43 -7.04 -24.44
N LEU A 74 -3.33 -6.91 -25.42
CA LEU A 74 -4.31 -5.82 -25.45
C LEU A 74 -5.28 -5.87 -24.26
N GLY A 75 -5.74 -7.07 -23.89
CA GLY A 75 -6.54 -7.30 -22.68
C GLY A 75 -5.84 -6.81 -21.40
N PHE A 76 -4.58 -7.19 -21.22
CA PHE A 76 -3.78 -6.76 -20.05
C PHE A 76 -3.49 -5.26 -20.03
N ILE A 77 -3.26 -4.62 -21.18
CA ILE A 77 -3.11 -3.16 -21.27
C ILE A 77 -4.41 -2.47 -20.84
N LEU A 78 -5.56 -2.95 -21.33
CA LEU A 78 -6.86 -2.40 -20.94
C LEU A 78 -7.12 -2.59 -19.43
N ALA A 79 -6.79 -3.77 -18.90
CA ALA A 79 -6.89 -4.06 -17.46
C ALA A 79 -5.93 -3.21 -16.63
N PHE A 80 -4.73 -2.93 -17.12
CA PHE A 80 -3.79 -2.01 -16.47
C PHE A 80 -4.37 -0.60 -16.38
N LEU A 81 -4.84 -0.04 -17.49
CA LEU A 81 -5.44 1.30 -17.52
C LEU A 81 -6.67 1.38 -16.61
N GLY A 82 -7.58 0.42 -16.70
CA GLY A 82 -8.75 0.35 -15.84
C GLY A 82 -8.38 0.10 -14.36
N GLY A 83 -7.32 -0.65 -14.09
CA GLY A 83 -6.77 -0.85 -12.74
C GLY A 83 -6.16 0.42 -12.15
N VAL A 84 -5.45 1.23 -12.94
CA VAL A 84 -4.93 2.54 -12.52
C VAL A 84 -6.09 3.48 -12.16
N ILE A 85 -7.07 3.62 -13.06
CA ILE A 85 -8.22 4.50 -12.85
C ILE A 85 -9.06 3.98 -11.67
N GLY A 86 -9.43 2.70 -11.68
CA GLY A 86 -10.22 2.07 -10.63
C GLY A 86 -9.51 2.09 -9.27
N GLY A 87 -8.19 1.88 -9.25
CA GLY A 87 -7.34 1.98 -8.07
C GLY A 87 -7.32 3.39 -7.48
N LEU A 88 -7.18 4.43 -8.32
CA LEU A 88 -7.29 5.83 -7.90
C LEU A 88 -8.65 6.13 -7.29
N PHE A 89 -9.73 5.76 -7.98
CA PHE A 89 -11.10 5.96 -7.50
C PHE A 89 -11.34 5.23 -6.18
N TYR A 90 -10.91 3.97 -6.09
CA TYR A 90 -11.05 3.16 -4.89
C TYR A 90 -10.24 3.75 -3.73
N ASN A 91 -9.00 4.17 -3.98
CA ASN A 91 -8.16 4.79 -2.98
C ASN A 91 -8.83 6.06 -2.42
N ALA A 92 -9.29 6.95 -3.31
CA ALA A 92 -9.94 8.21 -2.92
C ALA A 92 -11.28 8.00 -2.19
N LYS A 93 -12.09 7.01 -2.60
CA LYS A 93 -13.44 6.80 -2.05
C LYS A 93 -13.52 5.82 -0.88
N LYS A 94 -12.55 4.91 -0.73
CA LYS A 94 -12.63 3.81 0.24
C LYS A 94 -11.41 3.71 1.15
N VAL A 95 -10.19 3.98 0.69
CA VAL A 95 -8.99 3.86 1.54
C VAL A 95 -8.69 5.15 2.29
N VAL A 96 -8.64 6.29 1.59
CA VAL A 96 -8.40 7.60 2.22
C VAL A 96 -9.44 7.90 3.31
N PRO A 97 -10.75 7.67 3.11
CA PRO A 97 -11.74 7.91 4.16
C PRO A 97 -11.73 6.85 5.27
N ALA A 98 -11.11 5.69 5.06
CA ALA A 98 -10.99 4.64 6.07
C ALA A 98 -9.90 4.93 7.12
N ALA A 99 -9.22 6.06 7.05
CA ALA A 99 -8.30 6.52 8.08
C ALA A 99 -8.31 8.05 8.21
N LYS A 100 -8.48 8.54 9.44
CA LYS A 100 -8.14 9.92 9.78
C LYS A 100 -6.64 9.96 10.02
N SER A 101 -5.87 10.50 9.07
CA SER A 101 -4.39 10.46 9.13
C SER A 101 -3.75 11.78 9.53
N GLY A 102 -4.52 12.78 9.97
CA GLY A 102 -4.01 14.15 10.13
C GLY A 102 -3.53 14.75 8.80
N ARG A 103 -3.10 16.02 8.84
CA ARG A 103 -2.50 16.72 7.68
C ARG A 103 -0.99 16.53 7.59
N VAL A 104 -0.33 16.28 8.72
CA VAL A 104 1.11 16.22 8.87
C VAL A 104 1.49 14.87 9.47
N ASP A 105 2.62 14.32 9.04
CA ASP A 105 3.19 13.12 9.65
C ASP A 105 3.44 13.37 11.15
N VAL A 106 2.92 12.48 11.98
CA VAL A 106 3.02 12.54 13.44
C VAL A 106 4.48 12.52 13.88
N LEU A 107 5.29 11.79 13.14
CA LEU A 107 6.70 11.56 13.44
C LEU A 107 7.61 12.69 12.96
N LEU A 108 7.09 13.68 12.23
CA LEU A 108 7.93 14.71 11.59
C LEU A 108 8.69 15.60 12.60
N SER A 109 8.19 15.77 13.82
CA SER A 109 8.87 16.56 14.87
C SER A 109 9.87 15.76 15.68
N LEU A 110 10.00 14.46 15.45
CA LEU A 110 10.88 13.58 16.23
C LEU A 110 12.24 13.40 15.54
N GLU A 111 13.26 13.12 16.34
CA GLU A 111 14.59 12.77 15.86
C GLU A 111 14.60 11.41 15.14
N ASP A 112 15.64 11.13 14.36
CA ASP A 112 15.72 9.89 13.57
C ASP A 112 15.68 8.62 14.45
N GLU A 113 16.33 8.65 15.61
CA GLU A 113 16.34 7.49 16.52
C GLU A 113 14.99 7.30 17.23
N GLU A 114 14.30 8.38 17.59
CA GLU A 114 12.93 8.35 18.13
C GLU A 114 11.96 7.76 17.09
N ARG A 115 12.05 8.21 15.83
CA ARG A 115 11.26 7.68 14.71
C ARG A 115 11.52 6.20 14.46
N LYS A 116 12.79 5.78 14.46
CA LYS A 116 13.17 4.36 14.33
C LYS A 116 12.64 3.55 15.51
N GLY A 117 12.71 4.10 16.73
CA GLY A 117 12.16 3.51 17.95
C GLY A 117 10.68 3.23 17.80
N ILE A 118 9.87 4.24 17.49
CA ILE A 118 8.43 4.10 17.27
C ILE A 118 8.12 3.09 16.16
N ARG A 119 8.84 3.13 15.04
CA ARG A 119 8.65 2.16 13.95
C ARG A 119 8.97 0.73 14.39
N ARG A 120 10.00 0.52 15.22
CA ARG A 120 10.32 -0.79 15.80
C ARG A 120 9.20 -1.26 16.72
N GLN A 121 8.61 -0.39 17.53
CA GLN A 121 7.47 -0.73 18.41
C GLN A 121 6.27 -1.20 17.58
N ILE A 122 5.89 -0.44 16.55
CA ILE A 122 4.77 -0.75 15.65
C ILE A 122 4.96 -2.10 14.95
N LEU A 123 6.20 -2.39 14.54
CA LEU A 123 6.56 -3.67 13.89
C LEU A 123 6.76 -4.83 14.89
N GLY A 124 6.60 -4.60 16.19
CA GLY A 124 6.78 -5.60 17.25
C GLY A 124 8.23 -6.00 17.48
N LYS A 125 9.20 -5.13 17.15
CA LYS A 125 10.64 -5.34 17.33
C LYS A 125 11.18 -4.75 18.64
N SER A 126 10.38 -3.99 19.37
CA SER A 126 10.72 -3.41 20.67
C SER A 126 9.48 -3.35 21.57
N SER A 127 9.69 -3.22 22.88
CA SER A 127 8.61 -3.03 23.85
C SER A 127 7.83 -1.74 23.59
N VAL A 128 6.55 -1.76 23.92
CA VAL A 128 5.68 -0.59 23.82
C VAL A 128 6.05 0.39 24.92
N ASP A 129 6.20 1.67 24.56
CA ASP A 129 6.42 2.75 25.51
C ASP A 129 5.07 3.37 25.92
N PRO A 130 4.63 3.22 27.19
CA PRO A 130 3.37 3.76 27.69
C PRO A 130 3.24 5.28 27.52
N ASP A 131 4.33 6.01 27.72
CA ASP A 131 4.35 7.48 27.78
C ASP A 131 4.11 8.11 26.41
N HIS A 132 4.32 7.33 25.35
CA HIS A 132 4.24 7.76 23.95
C HIS A 132 3.24 6.94 23.12
N LEU A 133 2.28 6.29 23.79
CA LEU A 133 1.25 5.45 23.17
C LEU A 133 0.38 6.19 22.14
N VAL A 134 0.00 7.44 22.43
CA VAL A 134 -0.85 8.22 21.53
C VAL A 134 -0.14 8.48 20.20
N VAL A 135 1.14 8.85 20.26
CA VAL A 135 2.00 9.14 19.11
C VAL A 135 2.27 7.87 18.30
N SER A 136 2.62 6.76 18.97
CA SER A 136 2.92 5.49 18.32
C SER A 136 1.69 4.86 17.65
N ARG A 137 0.50 4.94 18.26
CA ARG A 137 -0.77 4.52 17.64
C ARG A 137 -1.09 5.36 16.41
N ALA A 138 -0.99 6.69 16.52
CA ALA A 138 -1.25 7.57 15.38
C ALA A 138 -0.29 7.32 14.20
N ALA A 139 1.00 7.13 14.51
CA ALA A 139 2.00 6.74 13.52
C ALA A 139 1.69 5.36 12.88
N ALA A 140 1.18 4.40 13.65
CA ALA A 140 0.74 3.10 13.12
C ALA A 140 -0.42 3.25 12.12
N VAL A 141 -1.39 4.13 12.39
CA VAL A 141 -2.50 4.43 11.46
C VAL A 141 -1.97 5.05 10.16
N GLN A 142 -1.08 6.04 10.26
CA GLN A 142 -0.47 6.67 9.07
C GLN A 142 0.32 5.65 8.24
N LEU A 143 1.11 4.78 8.90
CA LEU A 143 1.83 3.69 8.26
C LEU A 143 0.87 2.73 7.54
N ARG A 144 -0.21 2.29 8.20
CA ARG A 144 -1.22 1.41 7.57
C ARG A 144 -1.87 2.06 6.35
N LYS A 145 -2.19 3.34 6.41
CA LYS A 145 -2.78 4.07 5.27
C LYS A 145 -1.82 4.11 4.08
N ASN A 146 -0.54 4.42 4.34
CA ASN A 146 0.47 4.46 3.30
C ASN A 146 0.70 3.07 2.68
N LEU A 147 0.80 2.02 3.51
CA LEU A 147 0.91 0.65 3.04
C LEU A 147 -0.32 0.20 2.24
N ALA A 148 -1.54 0.53 2.69
CA ALA A 148 -2.76 0.21 1.94
C ALA A 148 -2.77 0.84 0.54
N THR A 149 -2.36 2.12 0.46
CA THR A 149 -2.24 2.84 -0.81
C THR A 149 -1.19 2.19 -1.71
N GLN A 150 -0.02 1.88 -1.16
CA GLN A 150 1.08 1.23 -1.90
C GLN A 150 0.69 -0.15 -2.41
N LEU A 151 -0.01 -0.95 -1.59
CA LEU A 151 -0.48 -2.28 -1.96
C LEU A 151 -1.47 -2.25 -3.13
N ILE A 152 -2.39 -1.28 -3.15
CA ILE A 152 -3.26 -1.05 -4.31
C ILE A 152 -2.44 -0.82 -5.57
N TRP A 153 -1.44 0.06 -5.54
CA TRP A 153 -0.60 0.33 -6.70
C TRP A 153 0.25 -0.87 -7.12
N MET A 154 0.84 -1.58 -6.15
CA MET A 154 1.62 -2.79 -6.39
C MET A 154 0.80 -3.91 -7.03
N SER A 155 -0.53 -3.94 -6.83
CA SER A 155 -1.39 -4.93 -7.47
C SER A 155 -1.62 -4.68 -8.97
N VAL A 156 -1.48 -3.43 -9.42
CA VAL A 156 -1.77 -3.03 -10.81
C VAL A 156 -0.52 -3.15 -11.69
N LEU A 157 0.66 -2.84 -11.14
CA LEU A 157 1.93 -2.86 -11.88
C LEU A 157 2.21 -4.19 -12.61
N PRO A 158 2.00 -5.38 -12.01
CA PRO A 158 2.26 -6.66 -12.68
C PRO A 158 1.51 -6.84 -14.01
N LEU A 159 0.36 -6.18 -14.21
CA LEU A 159 -0.45 -6.32 -15.42
C LEU A 159 0.30 -5.92 -16.69
N VAL A 160 1.26 -4.99 -16.61
CA VAL A 160 2.09 -4.58 -17.77
C VAL A 160 3.14 -5.64 -18.11
N PHE A 161 3.57 -6.43 -17.14
CA PHE A 161 4.65 -7.41 -17.29
C PHE A 161 4.14 -8.77 -17.78
N ILE A 162 2.91 -9.14 -17.43
CA ILE A 162 2.33 -10.46 -17.78
C ILE A 162 2.39 -10.76 -19.29
N PRO A 163 2.04 -9.83 -20.21
CA PRO A 163 2.14 -10.10 -21.65
C PRO A 163 3.56 -10.43 -22.12
N GLN A 164 4.58 -9.82 -21.51
CA GLN A 164 5.99 -10.05 -21.87
C GLN A 164 6.46 -11.44 -21.42
N VAL A 165 5.98 -11.90 -20.26
CA VAL A 165 6.26 -13.25 -19.75
C VAL A 165 5.61 -14.32 -20.63
N ILE A 166 4.38 -14.07 -21.11
CA ILE A 166 3.63 -15.02 -21.96
C ILE A 166 4.24 -15.12 -23.37
N ARG A 167 4.83 -14.04 -23.89
CA ARG A 167 5.28 -13.96 -25.29
C ARG A 167 6.62 -14.64 -25.62
N GLY A 168 7.41 -15.12 -24.66
CA GLY A 168 8.65 -15.80 -25.06
C GLY A 168 9.49 -16.44 -23.97
N ALA A 169 10.41 -17.30 -24.41
CA ALA A 169 11.42 -18.00 -23.60
C ALA A 169 12.78 -17.27 -23.57
N GLY A 170 12.85 -16.03 -24.04
CA GLY A 170 14.09 -15.24 -24.13
C GLY A 170 14.52 -14.63 -22.79
N PHE A 171 15.77 -14.18 -22.72
CA PHE A 171 16.35 -13.51 -21.53
C PHE A 171 15.46 -12.38 -20.98
N LEU A 172 14.88 -11.56 -21.86
CA LEU A 172 14.01 -10.46 -21.46
C LEU A 172 12.73 -10.95 -20.74
N SER A 173 12.14 -12.05 -21.18
CA SER A 173 10.97 -12.65 -20.51
C SER A 173 11.33 -13.16 -19.11
N TRP A 174 12.48 -13.83 -18.97
CA TRP A 174 13.00 -14.25 -17.67
C TRP A 174 13.28 -13.07 -16.73
N LEU A 175 13.86 -11.99 -17.25
CA LEU A 175 14.08 -10.76 -16.49
C LEU A 175 12.77 -10.14 -16.01
N MET A 176 11.75 -10.09 -16.88
CA MET A 176 10.41 -9.58 -16.52
C MET A 176 9.71 -10.49 -15.50
N ALA A 177 9.83 -11.82 -15.65
CA ALA A 177 9.31 -12.79 -14.70
C ALA A 177 9.98 -12.66 -13.32
N ALA A 178 11.30 -12.47 -13.28
CA ALA A 178 12.03 -12.16 -12.06
C ALA A 178 11.56 -10.83 -11.43
N GLY A 179 11.29 -9.81 -12.25
CA GLY A 179 10.70 -8.55 -11.81
C GLY A 179 9.33 -8.73 -11.14
N VAL A 180 8.44 -9.51 -11.75
CA VAL A 180 7.13 -9.85 -11.16
C VAL A 180 7.31 -10.61 -9.84
N LEU A 181 8.25 -11.56 -9.78
CA LEU A 181 8.54 -12.30 -8.55
C LEU A 181 9.01 -11.36 -7.42
N VAL A 182 9.91 -10.42 -7.72
CA VAL A 182 10.35 -9.40 -6.76
C VAL A 182 9.19 -8.53 -6.29
N MET A 183 8.28 -8.13 -7.18
CA MET A 183 7.08 -7.37 -6.81
C MET A 183 6.14 -8.16 -5.90
N VAL A 184 5.94 -9.46 -6.17
CA VAL A 184 5.12 -10.34 -5.33
C VAL A 184 5.74 -10.47 -3.93
N ILE A 185 7.04 -10.71 -3.85
CA ILE A 185 7.78 -10.78 -2.58
C ILE A 185 7.66 -9.46 -1.82
N GLY A 186 7.90 -8.32 -2.49
CA GLY A 186 7.73 -6.99 -1.90
C GLY A 186 6.32 -6.73 -1.37
N SER A 187 5.30 -7.19 -2.11
CA SER A 187 3.90 -7.11 -1.69
C SER A 187 3.61 -7.95 -0.45
N MET A 188 4.19 -9.15 -0.34
CA MET A 188 4.07 -9.98 0.87
C MET A 188 4.67 -9.28 2.11
N PHE A 189 5.82 -8.63 1.97
CA PHE A 189 6.39 -7.81 3.04
C PHE A 189 5.47 -6.64 3.42
N GLY A 190 4.90 -5.94 2.42
CA GLY A 190 3.93 -4.86 2.65
C GLY A 190 2.69 -5.33 3.39
N VAL A 191 2.13 -6.49 3.03
CA VAL A 191 0.98 -7.11 3.72
C VAL A 191 1.35 -7.48 5.15
N ARG A 192 2.53 -8.08 5.38
CA ARG A 192 3.00 -8.45 6.71
C ARG A 192 3.14 -7.23 7.62
N ASP A 193 3.74 -6.16 7.13
CA ASP A 193 3.89 -4.92 7.90
C ASP A 193 2.55 -4.22 8.14
N PHE A 194 1.62 -4.29 7.17
CA PHE A 194 0.25 -3.81 7.34
C PHE A 194 -0.50 -4.58 8.44
N GLN A 195 -0.34 -5.90 8.48
CA GLN A 195 -0.93 -6.75 9.53
C GLN A 195 -0.29 -6.49 10.90
N ARG A 196 1.03 -6.32 10.95
CA ARG A 196 1.76 -5.99 12.20
C ARG A 196 1.29 -4.68 12.79
N ALA A 197 1.19 -3.63 11.98
CA ALA A 197 0.68 -2.34 12.42
C ALA A 197 -0.79 -2.43 12.88
N GLY A 198 -1.60 -3.30 12.25
CA GLY A 198 -2.96 -3.58 12.72
C GLY A 198 -2.99 -4.29 14.07
N SER A 199 -2.24 -5.37 14.22
CA SER A 199 -2.11 -6.09 15.49
C SER A 199 -1.53 -5.20 16.60
N TYR A 200 -0.67 -4.24 16.26
CA TYR A 200 -0.20 -3.24 17.22
C TYR A 200 -1.35 -2.34 17.71
N LEU A 201 -2.18 -1.84 16.80
CA LEU A 201 -3.36 -1.02 17.15
C LEU A 201 -4.37 -1.81 18.00
N ASP A 202 -4.59 -3.08 17.67
CA ASP A 202 -5.50 -3.96 18.42
C ASP A 202 -4.97 -4.24 19.83
N ARG A 203 -3.67 -4.51 19.98
CA ARG A 203 -3.03 -4.78 21.29
C ARG A 203 -2.91 -3.56 22.19
N THR A 204 -2.86 -2.37 21.60
CA THR A 204 -2.74 -1.10 22.35
C THR A 204 -4.07 -0.39 22.49
N ALA A 205 -5.17 -1.00 22.04
CA ALA A 205 -6.51 -0.50 22.34
C ALA A 205 -6.78 -0.80 23.82
N GLU A 206 -6.94 0.25 24.63
CA GLU A 206 -7.35 0.07 26.01
C GLU A 206 -8.67 -0.72 26.06
N PRO A 207 -8.85 -1.63 27.03
CA PRO A 207 -10.17 -2.15 27.33
C PRO A 207 -11.02 -0.94 27.72
N ALA A 208 -12.08 -0.69 26.95
CA ALA A 208 -13.06 0.34 27.29
C ALA A 208 -13.52 0.11 28.74
N LEU A 209 -13.12 1.01 29.63
CA LEU A 209 -13.72 1.18 30.95
C LEU A 209 -15.11 1.80 30.78
#